data_AF-A0A2Z7C9L4-F1
#
_entry.id   AF-A0A2Z7C9L4-F1
#
_cell.length_a   1.000
_cell.length_b   1.000
_cell.length_c   1.000
_cell.angle_alpha   90.00
_cell.angle_beta   90.00
_cell.angle_gamma   90.00
#
_symmetry.space_group_name_H-M   'P 1'
#
loop_
_entity.id
_entity.type
_entity.pdbx_description
1 polymer ?
#
loop_
_entity_poly.entity_id
_entity_poly.type
_entity_poly.pdbx_seq_one_letter_code
_entity_poly.pdbx_strand_id
1 'polypeptide(L)'
;MSDTRDTSISDTSGLKRSLRRKTGSRNYNENLMDELIEKHLGAPLRKKKNRTQQDLEKETETEALIALSLGFPIDELLDEEINAGVVSTLGGKEQNDYIVVRNHILAKWRDNVHSWLSKAQIKETVSNECTHLINAAYDFLLVNGYINFGVSESFGSQIFEDSTEASVIIIGAGLAGLAAARQLMSFGFKVIVLEGRNRPGGRVYTQKMGQKGNYAAVDIGGSVITGIHANPLGVLARQLSIPLHKVRDVCPLYKPDGTPVDKEIDFNVELIFNKLLGKVTQLRELLGGLAGTISLGSVLETVRQLYAVAKNCEERQLLDWHLANLEFSNAGSLSNLSAAYWDQDDPYEMGGDHCFLAGGNWRLIRALCKGVPIFYGKIVHAIRYGEEGVEVTTENQTFQADIVLCTVPLGVLKKQTISFEPELPERKLAAIERLGFGLLNKVAMVFPHNFWGEDLDTFGSLRESSRQRGEFFLFYSYHTVSGAPVLVALVAGEAAQMFENTSPIESLHHVLSILRGTFS
;
A
#
# COMPACT_ATOMS: atom_id res chain seq x y z
N MET A 1 22.01 -74.23 -31.47
CA MET A 1 21.66 -74.21 -30.04
C MET A 1 21.16 -72.82 -29.74
N SER A 2 19.84 -72.71 -29.53
CA SER A 2 19.13 -71.88 -28.52
C SER A 2 19.84 -70.61 -28.02
N ASP A 3 19.22 -69.44 -27.92
CA ASP A 3 17.81 -69.14 -27.68
C ASP A 3 17.60 -67.65 -28.03
N THR A 4 16.59 -67.35 -28.83
CA THR A 4 15.95 -66.03 -28.91
C THR A 4 15.09 -65.83 -27.66
N ARG A 5 15.41 -64.83 -26.82
CA ARG A 5 14.48 -64.31 -25.81
C ARG A 5 14.58 -62.81 -25.69
N ASP A 6 13.41 -62.20 -25.84
CA ASP A 6 13.03 -60.88 -25.38
C ASP A 6 13.65 -60.54 -24.02
N THR A 7 14.24 -59.36 -23.93
CA THR A 7 14.33 -58.63 -22.66
C THR A 7 13.96 -57.18 -22.88
N SER A 8 12.78 -56.88 -22.33
CA SER A 8 12.15 -55.60 -22.15
C SER A 8 13.07 -54.55 -21.53
N ILE A 9 13.04 -53.36 -22.10
CA ILE A 9 13.60 -52.11 -21.57
C ILE A 9 12.89 -51.78 -20.25
N SER A 10 13.66 -51.72 -19.16
CA SER A 10 13.21 -51.24 -17.85
C SER A 10 13.50 -49.75 -17.66
N ASP A 11 12.50 -49.09 -17.09
CA ASP A 11 12.55 -47.87 -16.27
C ASP A 11 12.96 -46.53 -16.93
N THR A 12 11.99 -45.91 -17.59
CA THR A 12 11.80 -44.45 -17.52
C THR A 12 10.54 -44.16 -16.71
N SER A 13 10.71 -43.96 -15.40
CA SER A 13 9.67 -43.46 -14.52
C SER A 13 9.38 -42.00 -14.88
N GLY A 14 8.33 -41.81 -15.68
CA GLY A 14 7.76 -40.51 -15.97
C GLY A 14 7.28 -39.84 -14.68
N LEU A 15 7.98 -38.79 -14.27
CA LEU A 15 7.42 -37.79 -13.35
C LEU A 15 6.41 -36.95 -14.14
N LYS A 16 5.18 -37.48 -14.18
CA LYS A 16 3.95 -36.77 -14.48
C LYS A 16 3.92 -35.50 -13.63
N ARG A 17 4.26 -34.35 -14.23
CA ARG A 17 4.00 -33.05 -13.60
C ARG A 17 2.49 -32.88 -13.62
N SER A 18 1.87 -33.11 -12.46
CA SER A 18 0.43 -33.02 -12.28
C SER A 18 -0.06 -31.66 -12.76
N LEU A 19 -1.07 -31.70 -13.63
CA LEU A 19 -2.04 -30.63 -13.83
C LEU A 19 -2.31 -29.94 -12.50
N ARG A 20 -2.26 -28.60 -12.50
CA ARG A 20 -2.74 -27.69 -11.46
C ARG A 20 -3.71 -28.40 -10.52
N ARG A 21 -3.23 -28.81 -9.35
CA ARG A 21 -4.12 -28.86 -8.20
C ARG A 21 -4.44 -27.40 -7.95
N LYS A 22 -5.65 -26.98 -8.36
CA LYS A 22 -6.35 -25.90 -7.67
C LYS A 22 -6.14 -26.21 -6.19
N THR A 23 -5.27 -25.48 -5.51
CA THR A 23 -5.38 -25.33 -4.07
C THR A 23 -6.82 -24.87 -3.89
N GLY A 24 -7.62 -25.76 -3.33
CA GLY A 24 -9.01 -25.45 -3.06
C GLY A 24 -9.00 -24.15 -2.31
N SER A 25 -9.70 -23.17 -2.88
CA SER A 25 -10.20 -22.05 -2.12
C SER A 25 -10.91 -22.65 -0.90
N ARG A 26 -10.23 -22.70 0.25
CA ARG A 26 -10.94 -22.55 1.49
C ARG A 26 -11.27 -21.08 1.51
N ASN A 27 -12.43 -20.78 0.92
CA ASN A 27 -13.05 -19.48 0.88
C ASN A 27 -12.88 -18.84 2.27
N TYR A 28 -11.96 -17.88 2.37
CA TYR A 28 -12.11 -16.79 3.30
C TYR A 28 -13.46 -16.16 2.95
N ASN A 29 -14.42 -16.28 3.86
CA ASN A 29 -15.80 -15.89 3.64
C ASN A 29 -16.07 -14.66 4.51
N GLU A 30 -16.05 -13.49 3.88
CA GLU A 30 -16.28 -12.18 4.53
C GLU A 30 -17.58 -12.15 5.34
N ASN A 31 -18.60 -12.90 4.91
CA ASN A 31 -19.87 -13.01 5.62
C ASN A 31 -19.73 -13.59 7.05
N LEU A 32 -18.69 -14.39 7.34
CA LEU A 32 -18.49 -14.95 8.69
C LEU A 32 -17.99 -13.91 9.70
N MET A 33 -17.23 -12.90 9.26
CA MET A 33 -16.80 -11.80 10.14
C MET A 33 -17.92 -10.80 10.36
N ASP A 34 -18.68 -10.45 9.32
CA ASP A 34 -19.82 -9.54 9.46
C ASP A 34 -20.96 -10.18 10.27
N GLU A 35 -21.25 -11.48 10.11
CA GLU A 35 -22.18 -12.21 10.99
C GLU A 35 -21.70 -12.28 12.44
N LEU A 36 -20.38 -12.41 12.69
CA LEU A 36 -19.82 -12.42 14.05
C LEU A 36 -19.88 -11.04 14.72
N ILE A 37 -19.66 -9.97 13.94
CA ILE A 37 -19.75 -8.57 14.35
C ILE A 37 -21.22 -8.18 14.62
N GLU A 38 -22.15 -8.49 13.72
CA GLU A 38 -23.59 -8.21 13.92
C GLU A 38 -24.17 -9.02 15.09
N LYS A 39 -23.72 -10.25 15.30
CA LYS A 39 -24.15 -11.10 16.43
C LYS A 39 -23.56 -10.67 17.77
N HIS A 40 -22.40 -10.01 17.79
CA HIS A 40 -21.84 -9.37 18.99
C HIS A 40 -22.48 -8.02 19.32
N LEU A 41 -22.94 -7.27 18.31
CA LEU A 41 -23.58 -5.97 18.49
C LEU A 41 -25.05 -6.05 18.97
N GLY A 42 -25.66 -7.24 18.96
CA GLY A 42 -27.08 -7.45 19.29
C GLY A 42 -27.43 -8.22 20.57
N ALA A 43 -26.46 -8.65 21.39
CA ALA A 43 -26.73 -9.49 22.56
C ALA A 43 -26.24 -8.87 23.88
N PRO A 44 -27.05 -8.84 24.95
CA PRO A 44 -26.58 -8.42 26.26
C PRO A 44 -25.57 -9.44 26.80
N LEU A 45 -24.47 -8.92 27.37
CA LEU A 45 -23.36 -9.62 28.02
C LEU A 45 -23.76 -10.99 28.61
N ARG A 46 -23.40 -12.09 27.92
CA ARG A 46 -23.62 -13.45 28.40
C ARG A 46 -22.42 -13.96 29.19
N LYS A 47 -22.71 -14.47 30.39
CA LYS A 47 -21.79 -15.08 31.37
C LYS A 47 -20.85 -16.13 30.74
N LYS A 48 -19.61 -16.17 31.25
CA LYS A 48 -18.53 -17.14 30.95
C LYS A 48 -19.08 -18.58 30.86
N LYS A 49 -19.14 -19.16 29.65
CA LYS A 49 -19.27 -20.60 29.43
C LYS A 49 -17.88 -21.23 29.52
N ASN A 50 -17.77 -22.42 30.11
CA ASN A 50 -16.54 -23.22 30.06
C ASN A 50 -16.27 -23.61 28.61
N ARG A 51 -15.12 -23.18 28.08
CA ARG A 51 -14.67 -23.41 26.70
C ARG A 51 -14.15 -24.85 26.57
N THR A 52 -14.42 -25.50 25.44
CA THR A 52 -13.86 -26.84 25.17
C THR A 52 -12.42 -26.72 24.65
N GLN A 53 -11.66 -27.81 24.70
CA GLN A 53 -10.29 -27.84 24.16
C GLN A 53 -10.27 -27.52 22.65
N GLN A 54 -11.24 -28.03 21.89
CA GLN A 54 -11.40 -27.73 20.46
C GLN A 54 -11.66 -26.24 20.20
N ASP A 55 -12.39 -25.56 21.10
CA ASP A 55 -12.63 -24.11 20.98
C ASP A 55 -11.36 -23.29 21.19
N LEU A 56 -10.44 -23.76 22.03
CA LEU A 56 -9.16 -23.10 22.30
C LEU A 56 -8.14 -23.32 21.17
N GLU A 57 -8.10 -24.54 20.61
CA GLU A 57 -7.26 -24.86 19.45
C GLU A 57 -7.65 -24.00 18.24
N LYS A 58 -8.96 -23.90 17.96
CA LYS A 58 -9.48 -23.07 16.87
C LYS A 58 -9.22 -21.58 17.07
N GLU A 59 -9.29 -21.08 18.30
CA GLU A 59 -8.93 -19.69 18.61
C GLU A 59 -7.45 -19.46 18.32
N THR A 60 -6.57 -20.34 18.80
CA THR A 60 -5.11 -20.24 18.60
C THR A 60 -4.76 -20.26 17.10
N GLU A 61 -5.41 -21.12 16.32
CA GLU A 61 -5.27 -21.13 14.84
C GLU A 61 -5.71 -19.79 14.22
N THR A 62 -6.80 -19.21 14.70
CA THR A 62 -7.30 -17.92 14.20
C THR A 62 -6.32 -16.79 14.53
N GLU A 63 -5.79 -16.77 15.75
CA GLU A 63 -4.79 -15.78 16.19
C GLU A 63 -3.50 -15.89 15.38
N ALA A 64 -3.04 -17.11 15.08
CA ALA A 64 -1.88 -17.35 14.22
C ALA A 64 -2.11 -16.84 12.79
N LEU A 65 -3.31 -17.01 12.22
CA LEU A 65 -3.65 -16.48 10.89
C LEU A 65 -3.69 -14.95 10.88
N ILE A 66 -4.18 -14.31 11.95
CA ILE A 66 -4.13 -12.85 12.09
C ILE A 66 -2.68 -12.39 12.15
N ALA A 67 -1.84 -13.00 12.97
CA ALA A 67 -0.42 -12.68 13.08
C ALA A 67 0.30 -12.86 11.73
N LEU A 68 0.02 -13.93 11.00
CA LEU A 68 0.54 -14.17 9.65
C LEU A 68 0.18 -13.05 8.69
N SER A 69 -1.08 -12.59 8.70
CA SER A 69 -1.48 -11.45 7.85
C SER A 69 -0.68 -10.18 8.17
N LEU A 70 -0.21 -10.02 9.41
CA LEU A 70 0.59 -8.89 9.89
C LEU A 70 2.10 -9.05 9.65
N GLY A 71 2.50 -10.11 8.94
CA GLY A 71 3.90 -10.39 8.62
C GLY A 71 4.64 -11.25 9.65
N PHE A 72 3.96 -11.79 10.67
CA PHE A 72 4.59 -12.67 11.65
C PHE A 72 4.46 -14.14 11.21
N PRO A 73 5.57 -14.88 11.06
CA PRO A 73 5.50 -16.30 10.73
C PRO A 73 4.74 -17.09 11.82
N ILE A 74 4.10 -18.19 11.41
CA ILE A 74 3.22 -18.99 12.30
C ILE A 74 4.01 -19.62 13.44
N ASP A 75 5.20 -20.13 13.15
CA ASP A 75 5.99 -21.01 14.00
C ASP A 75 7.44 -20.53 14.20
N GLU A 76 7.77 -19.34 13.72
CA GLU A 76 9.11 -18.75 13.81
C GLU A 76 9.07 -17.35 14.44
N LEU A 77 10.25 -16.87 14.83
CA LEU A 77 10.47 -15.49 15.24
C LEU A 77 10.96 -14.68 14.04
N LEU A 78 10.61 -13.40 14.01
CA LEU A 78 11.23 -12.44 13.11
C LEU A 78 12.69 -12.19 13.51
N ASP A 79 13.52 -11.79 12.54
CA ASP A 79 14.90 -11.37 12.83
C ASP A 79 14.93 -10.21 13.84
N GLU A 80 13.96 -9.29 13.76
CA GLU A 80 13.79 -8.19 14.71
C GLU A 80 13.46 -8.69 16.12
N GLU A 81 12.66 -9.74 16.26
CA GLU A 81 12.33 -10.35 17.55
C GLU A 81 13.56 -11.03 18.16
N ILE A 82 14.32 -11.76 17.33
CA ILE A 82 15.58 -12.39 17.73
C ILE A 82 16.58 -11.34 18.21
N ASN A 83 16.76 -10.26 17.43
CA ASN A 83 17.67 -9.16 17.76
C ASN A 83 17.25 -8.38 19.01
N ALA A 84 15.93 -8.29 19.28
CA ALA A 84 15.41 -7.69 20.49
C ALA A 84 15.55 -8.59 21.73
N GLY A 85 15.97 -9.86 21.57
CA GLY A 85 16.17 -10.78 22.67
C GLY A 85 14.87 -11.10 23.42
N VAL A 86 13.75 -11.24 22.69
CA VAL A 86 12.42 -11.43 23.29
C VAL A 86 12.26 -12.76 24.05
N VAL A 87 13.18 -13.71 23.80
CA VAL A 87 13.30 -15.00 24.51
C VAL A 87 14.75 -15.26 24.88
N SER A 88 14.98 -16.05 25.93
CA SER A 88 16.32 -16.37 26.41
C SER A 88 17.06 -17.41 25.55
N THR A 89 16.32 -18.37 25.00
CA THR A 89 16.87 -19.46 24.18
C THR A 89 16.05 -19.61 22.90
N LEU A 90 16.75 -19.70 21.76
CA LEU A 90 16.11 -19.97 20.48
C LEU A 90 15.75 -21.45 20.36
N GLY A 91 14.54 -21.70 19.87
CA GLY A 91 13.94 -23.03 19.78
C GLY A 91 13.42 -23.56 21.13
N GLY A 92 12.43 -24.44 21.07
CA GLY A 92 11.85 -25.08 22.25
C GLY A 92 10.66 -24.34 22.85
N LYS A 93 10.33 -24.67 24.11
CA LYS A 93 9.06 -24.30 24.73
C LYS A 93 8.89 -22.79 24.92
N GLU A 94 9.92 -22.08 25.35
CA GLU A 94 9.84 -20.63 25.60
C GLU A 94 9.50 -19.85 24.32
N GLN A 95 10.15 -20.17 23.20
CA GLN A 95 9.84 -19.58 21.90
C GLN A 95 8.40 -19.89 21.46
N ASN A 96 7.97 -21.15 21.59
CA ASN A 96 6.61 -21.53 21.22
C ASN A 96 5.56 -20.80 22.07
N ASP A 97 5.79 -20.70 23.38
CA ASP A 97 4.91 -19.97 24.30
C ASP A 97 4.91 -18.46 23.97
N TYR A 98 6.06 -17.87 23.63
CA TYR A 98 6.17 -16.48 23.20
C TYR A 98 5.35 -16.22 21.95
N ILE A 99 5.47 -17.07 20.92
CA ILE A 99 4.74 -16.97 19.65
C ILE A 99 3.23 -16.95 19.91
N VAL A 100 2.73 -17.85 20.76
CA VAL A 100 1.32 -17.90 21.13
C VAL A 100 0.88 -16.61 21.83
N VAL A 101 1.66 -16.12 22.81
CA VAL A 101 1.36 -14.87 23.52
C VAL A 101 1.37 -13.66 22.58
N ARG A 102 2.36 -13.57 21.70
CA ARG A 102 2.52 -12.52 20.67
C ARG A 102 1.33 -12.50 19.71
N ASN A 103 0.91 -13.67 19.21
CA ASN A 103 -0.26 -13.81 18.34
C ASN A 103 -1.55 -13.40 19.06
N HIS A 104 -1.71 -13.81 20.33
CA HIS A 104 -2.86 -13.44 21.15
C HIS A 104 -2.98 -11.92 21.36
N ILE A 105 -1.86 -11.24 21.67
CA ILE A 105 -1.84 -9.79 21.86
C ILE A 105 -2.23 -9.06 20.56
N LEU A 106 -1.67 -9.49 19.41
CA LEU A 106 -2.01 -8.94 18.10
C LEU A 106 -3.49 -9.09 17.78
N ALA A 107 -4.04 -10.29 17.93
CA ALA A 107 -5.44 -10.59 17.67
C ALA A 107 -6.37 -9.78 18.57
N LYS A 108 -6.07 -9.74 19.88
CA LYS A 108 -6.84 -8.98 20.87
C LYS A 108 -6.86 -7.48 20.58
N TRP A 109 -5.75 -6.92 20.08
CA TRP A 109 -5.76 -5.53 19.64
C TRP A 109 -6.57 -5.32 18.36
N ARG A 110 -6.40 -6.21 17.37
CA ARG A 110 -7.07 -6.09 16.07
C ARG A 110 -8.58 -6.28 16.15
N ASP A 111 -9.06 -7.01 17.15
CA ASP A 111 -10.48 -7.15 17.47
C ASP A 111 -11.11 -5.80 17.83
N ASN A 112 -10.51 -5.05 18.74
CA ASN A 112 -11.01 -3.73 19.16
C ASN A 112 -9.96 -2.63 18.99
N VAL A 113 -9.77 -2.17 17.77
CA VAL A 113 -8.80 -1.10 17.42
C VAL A 113 -9.14 0.30 17.98
N HIS A 114 -10.24 0.45 18.74
CA HIS A 114 -10.67 1.73 19.30
C HIS A 114 -10.18 1.98 20.72
N SER A 115 -9.68 0.97 21.45
CA SER A 115 -9.35 1.09 22.87
C SER A 115 -7.91 0.69 23.17
N TRP A 116 -7.13 1.55 23.81
CA TRP A 116 -5.77 1.21 24.21
C TRP A 116 -5.70 -0.15 24.92
N LEU A 117 -4.92 -1.08 24.37
CA LEU A 117 -4.71 -2.41 24.93
C LEU A 117 -3.58 -2.34 25.97
N SER A 118 -3.90 -2.58 27.23
CA SER A 118 -2.94 -2.56 28.35
C SER A 118 -2.41 -3.96 28.70
N LYS A 119 -1.22 -4.04 29.30
CA LYS A 119 -0.68 -5.30 29.85
C LYS A 119 -1.64 -5.96 30.86
N ALA A 120 -2.39 -5.17 31.63
CA ALA A 120 -3.36 -5.69 32.59
C ALA A 120 -4.46 -6.50 31.90
N GLN A 121 -5.00 -5.99 30.79
CA GLN A 121 -6.02 -6.69 30.00
C GLN A 121 -5.48 -8.00 29.38
N ILE A 122 -4.19 -8.09 29.09
CA ILE A 122 -3.57 -9.35 28.60
C ILE A 122 -3.46 -10.38 29.73
N LYS A 123 -3.07 -9.96 30.94
CA LYS A 123 -2.95 -10.83 32.11
C LYS A 123 -4.29 -11.43 32.57
N GLU A 124 -5.42 -10.87 32.12
CA GLU A 124 -6.75 -11.44 32.35
C GLU A 124 -7.04 -12.67 31.47
N THR A 125 -6.34 -12.82 30.34
CA THR A 125 -6.57 -13.90 29.36
C THR A 125 -5.40 -14.87 29.18
N VAL A 126 -4.21 -14.50 29.65
CA VAL A 126 -2.99 -15.33 29.57
C VAL A 126 -2.53 -15.72 30.98
N SER A 127 -1.99 -16.94 31.13
CA SER A 127 -1.47 -17.44 32.42
C SER A 127 -0.40 -16.51 33.01
N ASN A 128 -0.45 -16.30 34.32
CA ASN A 128 0.54 -15.51 35.06
C ASN A 128 1.96 -16.10 34.98
N GLU A 129 2.09 -17.39 34.70
CA GLU A 129 3.40 -18.05 34.49
C GLU A 129 4.14 -17.46 33.27
N CYS A 130 3.40 -16.92 32.29
CA CYS A 130 3.94 -16.30 31.09
C CYS A 130 4.20 -14.79 31.26
N THR A 131 4.22 -14.25 32.50
CA THR A 131 4.34 -12.78 32.72
C THR A 131 5.56 -12.16 32.03
N HIS A 132 6.71 -12.84 32.02
CA HIS A 132 7.91 -12.36 31.33
C HIS A 132 7.71 -12.29 29.80
N LEU A 133 7.08 -13.32 29.21
CA LEU A 133 6.74 -13.35 27.78
C LEU A 133 5.69 -12.30 27.41
N ILE A 134 4.68 -12.09 28.26
CA ILE A 134 3.69 -11.02 28.08
C ILE A 134 4.39 -9.67 28.02
N ASN A 135 5.33 -9.40 28.93
CA ASN A 135 6.07 -8.14 28.92
C ASN A 135 6.91 -8.01 27.65
N ALA A 136 7.71 -9.03 27.31
CA ALA A 136 8.56 -9.02 26.13
C ALA A 136 7.76 -8.81 24.83
N ALA A 137 6.71 -9.61 24.62
CA ALA A 137 5.86 -9.51 23.43
C ALA A 137 5.12 -8.16 23.37
N TYR A 138 4.53 -7.72 24.49
CA TYR A 138 3.81 -6.45 24.52
C TYR A 138 4.75 -5.27 24.23
N ASP A 139 5.92 -5.22 24.87
CA ASP A 139 6.86 -4.11 24.70
C ASP A 139 7.43 -4.09 23.28
N PHE A 140 7.79 -5.27 22.73
CA PHE A 140 8.20 -5.40 21.33
C PHE A 140 7.11 -4.88 20.37
N LEU A 141 5.87 -5.34 20.53
CA LEU A 141 4.76 -4.97 19.65
C LEU A 141 4.39 -3.49 19.77
N LEU A 142 4.46 -2.92 20.97
CA LEU A 142 4.14 -1.51 21.21
C LEU A 142 5.21 -0.58 20.63
N VAL A 143 6.49 -0.85 20.92
CA VAL A 143 7.61 -0.01 20.46
C VAL A 143 7.74 -0.02 18.94
N ASN A 144 7.50 -1.17 18.31
CA ASN A 144 7.54 -1.32 16.86
C ASN A 144 6.23 -0.93 16.15
N GLY A 145 5.22 -0.44 16.89
CA GLY A 145 3.98 0.10 16.31
C GLY A 145 3.02 -0.94 15.72
N TYR A 146 3.08 -2.20 16.17
CA TYR A 146 2.13 -3.25 15.77
C TYR A 146 0.81 -3.17 16.54
N ILE A 147 0.84 -2.63 17.76
CA ILE A 147 -0.34 -2.38 18.60
C ILE A 147 -0.43 -0.93 19.04
N ASN A 148 -1.63 -0.51 19.45
CA ASN A 148 -1.90 0.80 20.05
C ASN A 148 -1.47 2.03 19.22
N PHE A 149 -1.32 1.87 17.90
CA PHE A 149 -1.06 2.97 16.99
C PHE A 149 -2.36 3.59 16.46
N GLY A 150 -2.25 4.82 15.96
CA GLY A 150 -3.28 5.46 15.15
C GLY A 150 -3.92 6.68 15.80
N VAL A 151 -5.24 6.82 15.63
CA VAL A 151 -5.98 8.07 15.82
C VAL A 151 -7.23 7.95 16.70
N SER A 152 -7.39 6.82 17.39
CA SER A 152 -8.53 6.66 18.30
C SER A 152 -8.54 7.74 19.39
N GLU A 153 -9.72 8.25 19.72
CA GLU A 153 -9.87 9.29 20.75
C GLU A 153 -9.45 8.80 22.13
N SER A 154 -9.59 7.50 22.42
CA SER A 154 -9.17 6.89 23.68
C SER A 154 -7.65 6.97 23.93
N PHE A 155 -6.86 7.25 22.88
CA PHE A 155 -5.41 7.38 23.01
C PHE A 155 -4.99 8.77 23.50
N GLY A 156 -5.90 9.76 23.52
CA GLY A 156 -5.57 11.13 23.89
C GLY A 156 -4.98 11.26 25.31
N SER A 157 -5.39 10.39 26.24
CA SER A 157 -4.85 10.37 27.60
C SER A 157 -3.43 9.80 27.72
N GLN A 158 -2.89 9.22 26.65
CA GLN A 158 -1.53 8.65 26.61
C GLN A 158 -0.51 9.64 26.05
N ILE A 159 -0.94 10.81 25.57
CA ILE A 159 -0.05 11.89 25.15
C ILE A 159 0.22 12.73 26.39
N PHE A 160 1.43 12.60 26.94
CA PHE A 160 1.85 13.35 28.12
C PHE A 160 1.91 14.86 27.81
N GLU A 161 1.34 15.69 28.69
CA GLU A 161 1.43 17.16 28.56
C GLU A 161 2.84 17.68 28.87
N ASP A 162 3.55 17.01 29.79
CA ASP A 162 4.94 17.28 30.12
C ASP A 162 5.86 16.25 29.43
N SER A 163 6.81 16.74 28.62
CA SER A 163 7.79 15.87 27.95
C SER A 163 8.82 15.36 28.93
N THR A 164 8.98 14.04 29.00
CA THR A 164 10.00 13.38 29.83
C THR A 164 11.26 13.01 29.04
N GLU A 165 11.16 12.99 27.71
CA GLU A 165 12.23 12.55 26.80
C GLU A 165 12.80 13.70 25.97
N ALA A 166 13.78 13.37 25.12
CA ALA A 166 14.44 14.28 24.20
C ALA A 166 13.48 14.97 23.20
N SER A 167 13.98 16.03 22.58
CA SER A 167 13.28 16.81 21.57
C SER A 167 13.54 16.32 20.15
N VAL A 168 12.50 16.31 19.31
CA VAL A 168 12.56 15.80 17.94
C VAL A 168 11.95 16.81 16.96
N ILE A 169 12.70 17.14 15.91
CA ILE A 169 12.19 17.88 14.74
C ILE A 169 11.88 16.87 13.63
N ILE A 170 10.62 16.83 13.19
CA ILE A 170 10.20 16.04 12.04
C ILE A 170 10.05 16.96 10.82
N ILE A 171 10.69 16.61 9.71
CA ILE A 171 10.60 17.37 8.46
C ILE A 171 9.59 16.69 7.54
N GLY A 172 8.44 17.35 7.36
CA GLY A 172 7.32 16.93 6.53
C GLY A 172 6.13 16.42 7.35
N ALA A 173 4.97 17.04 7.15
CA ALA A 173 3.68 16.62 7.71
C ALA A 173 2.90 15.71 6.73
N GLY A 174 3.59 14.78 6.06
CA GLY A 174 2.98 13.68 5.32
C GLY A 174 2.55 12.52 6.23
N LEU A 175 2.00 11.43 5.68
CA LEU A 175 1.62 10.25 6.47
C LEU A 175 2.76 9.74 7.37
N ALA A 176 3.97 9.60 6.81
CA ALA A 176 5.14 9.11 7.55
C ALA A 176 5.50 10.01 8.74
N GLY A 177 5.66 11.32 8.50
CA GLY A 177 6.00 12.27 9.57
C GLY A 177 4.91 12.41 10.62
N LEU A 178 3.63 12.41 10.22
CA LEU A 178 2.51 12.48 11.16
C LEU A 178 2.37 11.21 12.01
N ALA A 179 2.54 10.02 11.41
CA ALA A 179 2.50 8.76 12.15
C ALA A 179 3.65 8.69 13.17
N ALA A 180 4.87 9.04 12.74
CA ALA A 180 6.02 9.11 13.64
C ALA A 180 5.83 10.14 14.76
N ALA A 181 5.29 11.33 14.46
CA ALA A 181 5.02 12.36 15.45
C ALA A 181 4.13 11.83 16.57
N ARG A 182 3.03 11.15 16.22
CA ARG A 182 2.09 10.61 17.20
C ARG A 182 2.72 9.54 18.07
N GLN A 183 3.48 8.60 17.48
CA GLN A 183 4.16 7.55 18.24
C GLN A 183 5.21 8.15 19.19
N LEU A 184 6.07 9.05 18.70
CA LEU A 184 7.09 9.70 19.52
C LEU A 184 6.46 10.51 20.67
N MET A 185 5.38 11.24 20.41
CA MET A 185 4.63 11.95 21.46
C MET A 185 4.04 10.97 22.50
N SER A 186 3.52 9.82 22.07
CA SER A 186 3.03 8.79 23.00
C SER A 186 4.15 8.13 23.83
N PHE A 187 5.39 8.22 23.37
CA PHE A 187 6.58 7.78 24.11
C PHE A 187 7.20 8.90 24.96
N GLY A 188 6.58 10.08 25.03
CA GLY A 188 7.01 11.19 25.90
C GLY A 188 8.02 12.17 25.28
N PHE A 189 8.36 12.02 23.99
CA PHE A 189 9.24 12.94 23.27
C PHE A 189 8.56 14.29 23.01
N LYS A 190 9.34 15.37 23.07
CA LYS A 190 8.90 16.71 22.67
C LYS A 190 9.02 16.87 21.15
N VAL A 191 7.91 16.77 20.44
CA VAL A 191 7.92 16.75 18.97
C VAL A 191 7.40 18.06 18.37
N ILE A 192 8.08 18.55 17.33
CA ILE A 192 7.52 19.51 16.38
C ILE A 192 7.64 18.99 14.95
N VAL A 193 6.72 19.41 14.07
CA VAL A 193 6.75 19.06 12.65
C VAL A 193 6.89 20.33 11.81
N LEU A 194 7.89 20.38 10.93
CA LEU A 194 8.09 21.45 9.96
C LEU A 194 7.56 21.00 8.59
N GLU A 195 6.55 21.69 8.08
CA GLU A 195 5.92 21.39 6.78
C GLU A 195 6.15 22.54 5.79
N GLY A 196 6.75 22.22 4.65
CA GLY A 196 7.06 23.21 3.62
C GLY A 196 5.82 23.80 2.94
N ARG A 197 4.71 23.06 2.89
CA ARG A 197 3.43 23.55 2.32
C ARG A 197 2.59 24.27 3.38
N ASN A 198 1.55 24.95 2.91
CA ASN A 198 0.50 25.53 3.76
C ASN A 198 -0.61 24.52 4.12
N ARG A 199 -0.32 23.21 4.02
CA ARG A 199 -1.24 22.11 4.33
C ARG A 199 -0.46 20.85 4.72
N PRO A 200 -1.02 19.96 5.55
CA PRO A 200 -0.46 18.64 5.80
C PRO A 200 -0.86 17.66 4.69
N GLY A 201 -0.46 16.39 4.85
CA GLY A 201 -0.81 15.25 4.00
C GLY A 201 0.22 14.97 2.90
N GLY A 202 1.02 15.97 2.51
CA GLY A 202 2.02 15.81 1.45
C GLY A 202 1.40 15.28 0.15
N ARG A 203 1.76 14.04 -0.23
CA ARG A 203 1.27 13.32 -1.41
C ARG A 203 -0.11 12.65 -1.23
N VAL A 204 -0.66 12.65 -0.02
CA VAL A 204 -2.10 12.40 0.19
C VAL A 204 -2.81 13.74 0.18
N TYR A 205 -3.60 13.98 -0.86
CA TYR A 205 -4.23 15.27 -1.06
C TYR A 205 -5.63 15.12 -1.65
N THR A 206 -6.62 15.43 -0.82
CA THR A 206 -8.01 15.57 -1.23
C THR A 206 -8.31 17.04 -1.48
N GLN A 207 -8.85 17.34 -2.66
CA GLN A 207 -9.36 18.65 -2.98
C GLN A 207 -10.88 18.67 -2.81
N LYS A 208 -11.38 19.74 -2.21
CA LYS A 208 -12.83 20.03 -2.21
C LYS A 208 -13.16 20.76 -3.51
N MET A 209 -13.92 20.13 -4.39
CA MET A 209 -14.26 20.63 -5.73
C MET A 209 -15.78 20.79 -5.88
N GLY A 210 -16.25 21.57 -6.85
CA GLY A 210 -17.68 21.78 -7.10
C GLY A 210 -18.20 23.16 -6.65
N GLN A 211 -19.53 23.31 -6.59
CA GLN A 211 -20.19 24.58 -6.29
C GLN A 211 -20.90 24.54 -4.93
N LYS A 212 -21.30 25.72 -4.41
CA LYS A 212 -21.96 25.83 -3.11
C LYS A 212 -23.25 24.99 -3.09
N GLY A 213 -23.27 23.95 -2.24
CA GLY A 213 -24.38 23.01 -2.11
C GLY A 213 -24.15 21.65 -2.81
N ASN A 214 -23.13 21.54 -3.67
CA ASN A 214 -22.73 20.30 -4.33
C ASN A 214 -21.20 20.21 -4.40
N TYR A 215 -20.59 19.88 -3.26
CA TYR A 215 -19.13 19.74 -3.15
C TYR A 215 -18.73 18.27 -3.18
N ALA A 216 -17.69 17.97 -3.95
CA ALA A 216 -17.05 16.68 -4.01
C ALA A 216 -15.71 16.69 -3.27
N ALA A 217 -15.41 15.63 -2.53
CA ALA A 217 -14.08 15.35 -2.03
C ALA A 217 -13.33 14.47 -3.04
N VAL A 218 -12.28 15.00 -3.67
CA VAL A 218 -11.57 14.31 -4.76
C VAL A 218 -10.09 14.13 -4.43
N ASP A 219 -9.64 12.89 -4.34
CA ASP A 219 -8.23 12.56 -4.12
C ASP A 219 -7.38 12.71 -5.38
N ILE A 220 -6.65 13.82 -5.46
CA ILE A 220 -5.66 14.10 -6.49
C ILE A 220 -4.25 13.59 -6.12
N GLY A 221 -4.07 13.12 -4.89
CA GLY A 221 -2.89 12.38 -4.43
C GLY A 221 -3.15 10.87 -4.32
N GLY A 222 -2.55 10.21 -3.31
CA GLY A 222 -2.85 8.81 -2.98
C GLY A 222 -4.33 8.62 -2.64
N SER A 223 -5.00 7.72 -3.37
CA SER A 223 -6.48 7.59 -3.37
C SER A 223 -7.02 6.20 -3.03
N VAL A 224 -6.23 5.14 -3.19
CA VAL A 224 -6.68 3.75 -3.00
C VAL A 224 -5.99 3.16 -1.77
N ILE A 225 -6.75 2.47 -0.93
CA ILE A 225 -6.21 1.59 0.10
C ILE A 225 -6.10 0.20 -0.53
N THR A 226 -4.88 -0.26 -0.78
CA THR A 226 -4.59 -1.53 -1.45
C THR A 226 -4.59 -2.68 -0.45
N GLY A 227 -5.71 -3.40 -0.39
CA GLY A 227 -5.92 -4.46 0.58
C GLY A 227 -6.22 -3.88 1.95
N ILE A 228 -7.29 -4.37 2.59
CA ILE A 228 -7.72 -3.89 3.91
C ILE A 228 -7.31 -4.84 5.03
N HIS A 229 -6.94 -6.07 4.71
CA HIS A 229 -6.43 -7.02 5.70
C HIS A 229 -5.00 -6.64 6.05
N ALA A 230 -4.70 -6.62 7.35
CA ALA A 230 -3.42 -6.19 7.90
C ALA A 230 -2.98 -4.73 7.66
N ASN A 231 -3.54 -4.08 6.63
CA ASN A 231 -3.17 -2.72 6.24
C ASN A 231 -3.42 -1.71 7.37
N PRO A 232 -2.38 -0.96 7.81
CA PRO A 232 -2.52 0.02 8.88
C PRO A 232 -3.49 1.15 8.53
N LEU A 233 -3.67 1.49 7.24
CA LEU A 233 -4.65 2.48 6.82
C LEU A 233 -6.10 1.98 7.02
N GLY A 234 -6.32 0.67 6.86
CA GLY A 234 -7.59 0.03 7.21
C GLY A 234 -7.91 0.13 8.71
N VAL A 235 -6.89 0.03 9.56
CA VAL A 235 -7.04 0.27 11.01
C VAL A 235 -7.46 1.71 11.30
N LEU A 236 -6.83 2.70 10.65
CA LEU A 236 -7.22 4.10 10.83
C LEU A 236 -8.65 4.37 10.33
N ALA A 237 -9.05 3.76 9.21
CA ALA A 237 -10.41 3.87 8.69
C ALA A 237 -11.44 3.28 9.68
N ARG A 238 -11.15 2.11 10.27
CA ARG A 238 -11.97 1.50 11.33
C ARG A 238 -12.05 2.42 12.56
N GLN A 239 -10.91 2.91 13.07
CA GLN A 239 -10.84 3.82 14.23
C GLN A 239 -11.70 5.08 14.05
N LEU A 240 -11.77 5.59 12.83
CA LEU A 240 -12.54 6.78 12.46
C LEU A 240 -13.97 6.46 11.98
N SER A 241 -14.36 5.19 11.98
CA SER A 241 -15.63 4.68 11.46
C SER A 241 -15.96 5.23 10.07
N ILE A 242 -14.96 5.25 9.18
CA ILE A 242 -15.13 5.76 7.82
C ILE A 242 -15.62 4.64 6.92
N PRO A 243 -16.73 4.83 6.20
CA PRO A 243 -17.17 3.86 5.19
C PRO A 243 -16.11 3.68 4.10
N LEU A 244 -15.82 2.41 3.80
CA LEU A 244 -14.97 2.00 2.71
C LEU A 244 -15.86 1.50 1.57
N HIS A 245 -15.50 1.86 0.35
CA HIS A 245 -16.15 1.37 -0.87
C HIS A 245 -15.17 0.46 -1.60
N LYS A 246 -15.48 -0.84 -1.70
CA LYS A 246 -14.74 -1.79 -2.52
C LYS A 246 -14.73 -1.31 -3.96
N VAL A 247 -13.55 -1.18 -4.56
CA VAL A 247 -13.42 -0.95 -5.99
C VAL A 247 -13.90 -2.21 -6.71
N ARG A 248 -14.96 -2.09 -7.52
CA ARG A 248 -15.46 -3.23 -8.28
C ARG A 248 -14.44 -3.69 -9.33
N ASP A 249 -14.36 -5.01 -9.52
CA ASP A 249 -13.41 -5.64 -10.48
C ASP A 249 -13.74 -5.34 -11.95
N VAL A 250 -14.95 -4.86 -12.24
CA VAL A 250 -15.41 -4.59 -13.60
C VAL A 250 -14.76 -3.31 -14.12
N CYS A 251 -13.97 -3.45 -15.19
CA CYS A 251 -13.34 -2.33 -15.91
C CYS A 251 -13.57 -2.50 -17.43
N PRO A 252 -14.69 -2.01 -17.99
CA PRO A 252 -14.92 -2.09 -19.43
C PRO A 252 -13.90 -1.22 -20.18
N LEU A 253 -13.44 -1.72 -21.32
CA LEU A 253 -12.52 -1.01 -22.20
C LEU A 253 -13.23 -0.49 -23.44
N TYR A 254 -12.88 0.73 -23.85
CA TYR A 254 -13.42 1.38 -25.04
C TYR A 254 -12.31 1.67 -26.06
N LYS A 255 -12.59 1.44 -27.33
CA LYS A 255 -11.72 1.75 -28.46
C LYS A 255 -11.57 3.27 -28.64
N PRO A 256 -10.60 3.74 -29.45
CA PRO A 256 -10.43 5.18 -29.71
C PRO A 256 -11.66 5.86 -30.31
N ASP A 257 -12.50 5.12 -31.05
CA ASP A 257 -13.75 5.61 -31.63
C ASP A 257 -14.93 5.62 -30.63
N GLY A 258 -14.71 5.19 -29.39
CA GLY A 258 -15.72 5.15 -28.32
C GLY A 258 -16.51 3.84 -28.24
N THR A 259 -16.36 2.93 -29.21
CA THR A 259 -17.06 1.64 -29.18
C THR A 259 -16.47 0.70 -28.13
N PRO A 260 -17.28 -0.17 -27.49
CA PRO A 260 -16.77 -1.13 -26.51
C PRO A 260 -15.85 -2.16 -27.18
N VAL A 261 -14.82 -2.58 -26.45
CA VAL A 261 -13.95 -3.68 -26.87
C VAL A 261 -14.68 -5.01 -26.70
N ASP A 262 -14.45 -5.94 -27.63
CA ASP A 262 -14.99 -7.29 -27.52
C ASP A 262 -14.36 -8.05 -26.34
N LYS A 263 -15.20 -8.69 -25.53
CA LYS A 263 -14.79 -9.36 -24.28
C LYS A 263 -13.86 -10.55 -24.51
N GLU A 264 -14.00 -11.25 -25.64
CA GLU A 264 -13.15 -12.40 -25.95
C GLU A 264 -11.75 -11.92 -26.35
N ILE A 265 -11.67 -10.84 -27.14
CA ILE A 265 -10.38 -10.22 -27.52
C ILE A 265 -9.68 -9.66 -26.27
N ASP A 266 -10.40 -8.92 -25.43
CA ASP A 266 -9.89 -8.38 -24.17
C ASP A 266 -9.25 -9.48 -23.30
N PHE A 267 -10.02 -10.53 -23.00
CA PHE A 267 -9.56 -11.68 -22.23
C PHE A 267 -8.32 -12.37 -22.85
N ASN A 268 -8.29 -12.52 -24.17
CA ASN A 268 -7.16 -13.14 -24.86
C ASN A 268 -5.88 -12.30 -24.77
N VAL A 269 -5.99 -10.97 -24.91
CA VAL A 269 -4.85 -10.05 -24.81
C VAL A 269 -4.36 -9.95 -23.36
N GLU A 270 -5.27 -9.96 -22.38
CA GLU A 270 -4.90 -10.01 -20.97
C GLU A 270 -4.10 -11.30 -20.66
N LEU A 271 -4.56 -12.45 -21.15
CA LEU A 271 -3.84 -13.72 -21.00
C LEU A 271 -2.45 -13.68 -21.66
N ILE A 272 -2.34 -13.04 -22.82
CA ILE A 272 -1.09 -12.78 -23.51
C ILE A 272 -0.15 -11.93 -22.65
N PHE A 273 -0.65 -10.81 -22.12
CA PHE A 273 0.13 -9.88 -21.30
C PHE A 273 0.70 -10.59 -20.07
N ASN A 274 -0.14 -11.37 -19.37
CA ASN A 274 0.29 -12.18 -18.23
C ASN A 274 1.33 -13.24 -18.61
N LYS A 275 1.23 -13.84 -19.80
CA LYS A 275 2.27 -14.76 -20.31
C LYS A 275 3.58 -14.03 -20.62
N LEU A 276 3.54 -12.81 -21.16
CA LEU A 276 4.74 -11.99 -21.40
C LEU A 276 5.45 -11.70 -20.07
N LEU A 277 4.72 -11.29 -19.04
CA LEU A 277 5.30 -11.09 -17.69
C LEU A 277 5.89 -12.38 -17.12
N GLY A 278 5.21 -13.52 -17.27
CA GLY A 278 5.77 -14.82 -16.87
C GLY A 278 7.07 -15.19 -17.60
N LYS A 279 7.27 -14.70 -18.84
CA LYS A 279 8.52 -14.86 -19.58
C LYS A 279 9.62 -13.92 -19.12
N VAL A 280 9.28 -12.70 -18.67
CA VAL A 280 10.24 -11.81 -18.01
C VAL A 280 10.86 -12.51 -16.80
N THR A 281 10.04 -13.15 -15.96
CA THR A 281 10.53 -13.90 -14.78
C THR A 281 11.49 -15.02 -15.15
N GLN A 282 11.17 -15.81 -16.20
CA GLN A 282 12.08 -16.86 -16.68
C GLN A 282 13.40 -16.29 -17.23
N LEU A 283 13.34 -15.17 -17.95
CA LEU A 283 14.54 -14.51 -18.46
C LEU A 283 15.39 -13.92 -17.34
N ARG A 284 14.76 -13.36 -16.30
CA ARG A 284 15.44 -12.91 -15.08
C ARG A 284 16.26 -14.03 -14.45
N GLU A 285 15.68 -15.21 -14.28
CA GLU A 285 16.37 -16.39 -13.74
C GLU A 285 17.57 -16.83 -14.60
N LEU A 286 17.45 -16.72 -15.93
CA LEU A 286 18.52 -17.09 -16.87
C LEU A 286 19.65 -16.06 -16.96
N LEU A 287 19.32 -14.77 -16.90
CA LEU A 287 20.28 -13.67 -17.06
C LEU A 287 21.04 -13.36 -15.77
N GLY A 288 20.57 -13.83 -14.61
CA GLY A 288 21.20 -13.62 -13.31
C GLY A 288 21.45 -12.13 -13.04
N GLY A 289 22.66 -11.77 -12.60
CA GLY A 289 23.02 -10.40 -12.23
C GLY A 289 22.94 -9.37 -13.37
N LEU A 290 22.99 -9.80 -14.65
CA LEU A 290 22.88 -8.88 -15.79
C LEU A 290 21.46 -8.29 -15.94
N ALA A 291 20.44 -8.99 -15.42
CA ALA A 291 19.05 -8.52 -15.46
C ALA A 291 18.85 -7.18 -14.73
N GLY A 292 19.69 -6.87 -13.75
CA GLY A 292 19.62 -5.59 -13.01
C GLY A 292 19.91 -4.35 -13.87
N THR A 293 20.58 -4.52 -15.02
CA THR A 293 20.93 -3.43 -15.94
C THR A 293 19.97 -3.27 -17.12
N ILE A 294 18.99 -4.17 -17.23
CA ILE A 294 18.07 -4.21 -18.37
C ILE A 294 16.71 -3.67 -17.91
N SER A 295 16.08 -2.84 -18.74
CA SER A 295 14.75 -2.35 -18.46
C SER A 295 13.67 -3.39 -18.72
N LEU A 296 12.61 -3.39 -17.92
CA LEU A 296 11.44 -4.23 -18.10
C LEU A 296 10.82 -4.04 -19.50
N GLY A 297 10.75 -2.79 -19.95
CA GLY A 297 10.22 -2.44 -21.27
C GLY A 297 11.00 -3.06 -22.42
N SER A 298 12.34 -3.07 -22.34
CA SER A 298 13.20 -3.71 -23.34
C SER A 298 12.95 -5.21 -23.43
N VAL A 299 12.78 -5.88 -22.29
CA VAL A 299 12.49 -7.33 -22.25
C VAL A 299 11.11 -7.61 -22.83
N LEU A 300 10.09 -6.88 -22.38
CA LEU A 300 8.71 -7.07 -22.86
C LEU A 300 8.60 -6.89 -24.36
N GLU A 301 9.21 -5.85 -24.93
CA GLU A 301 9.20 -5.61 -26.37
C GLU A 301 9.96 -6.71 -27.14
N THR A 302 11.09 -7.18 -26.61
CA THR A 302 11.86 -8.29 -27.21
C THR A 302 11.03 -9.58 -27.25
N VAL A 303 10.40 -9.94 -26.13
CA VAL A 303 9.56 -11.14 -26.03
C VAL A 303 8.34 -11.03 -26.95
N ARG A 304 7.68 -9.86 -26.98
CA ARG A 304 6.54 -9.60 -27.87
C ARG A 304 6.91 -9.81 -29.34
N GLN A 305 8.06 -9.28 -29.77
CA GLN A 305 8.56 -9.44 -31.14
C GLN A 305 8.90 -10.91 -31.45
N LEU A 306 9.62 -11.59 -30.56
CA LEU A 306 10.03 -12.98 -30.71
C LEU A 306 8.82 -13.93 -30.88
N TYR A 307 7.79 -13.74 -30.06
CA TYR A 307 6.57 -14.54 -30.10
C TYR A 307 5.50 -13.99 -31.05
N ALA A 308 5.82 -12.94 -31.81
CA ALA A 308 4.94 -12.40 -32.84
C ALA A 308 3.55 -12.00 -32.32
N VAL A 309 3.48 -11.44 -31.10
CA VAL A 309 2.23 -11.17 -30.40
C VAL A 309 1.73 -9.73 -30.64
N ALA A 310 0.40 -9.56 -30.64
CA ALA A 310 -0.29 -8.28 -30.83
C ALA A 310 0.13 -7.59 -32.14
N LYS A 311 -0.08 -8.30 -33.24
CA LYS A 311 0.34 -7.88 -34.59
C LYS A 311 -0.69 -7.02 -35.31
N ASN A 312 -1.98 -7.27 -35.05
CA ASN A 312 -3.03 -6.42 -35.58
C ASN A 312 -3.18 -5.16 -34.73
N CYS A 313 -3.81 -4.14 -35.30
CA CYS A 313 -3.92 -2.83 -34.68
C CYS A 313 -4.67 -2.89 -33.34
N GLU A 314 -5.79 -3.62 -33.28
CA GLU A 314 -6.65 -3.69 -32.10
C GLU A 314 -5.98 -4.41 -30.92
N GLU A 315 -5.37 -5.58 -31.16
CA GLU A 315 -4.58 -6.30 -30.14
C GLU A 315 -3.41 -5.46 -29.64
N ARG A 316 -2.78 -4.67 -30.53
CA ARG A 316 -1.67 -3.79 -30.13
C ARG A 316 -2.14 -2.67 -29.21
N GLN A 317 -3.26 -2.03 -29.53
CA GLN A 317 -3.84 -0.98 -28.70
C GLN A 317 -4.27 -1.51 -27.31
N LEU A 318 -4.85 -2.72 -27.27
CA LEU A 318 -5.17 -3.43 -26.03
C LEU A 318 -3.92 -3.76 -25.21
N LEU A 319 -2.90 -4.33 -25.84
CA LEU A 319 -1.64 -4.63 -25.15
C LEU A 319 -1.00 -3.35 -24.61
N ASP A 320 -1.01 -2.27 -25.38
CA ASP A 320 -0.51 -0.97 -24.93
C ASP A 320 -1.30 -0.41 -23.74
N TRP A 321 -2.61 -0.66 -23.64
CA TRP A 321 -3.39 -0.31 -22.46
C TRP A 321 -2.96 -1.09 -21.22
N HIS A 322 -2.71 -2.40 -21.32
CA HIS A 322 -2.17 -3.18 -20.19
C HIS A 322 -0.75 -2.72 -19.79
N LEU A 323 0.08 -2.37 -20.77
CA LEU A 323 1.40 -1.78 -20.51
C LEU A 323 1.28 -0.42 -19.81
N ALA A 324 0.33 0.42 -20.22
CA ALA A 324 0.03 1.68 -19.55
C ALA A 324 -0.48 1.47 -18.12
N ASN A 325 -1.30 0.44 -17.88
CA ASN A 325 -1.76 0.09 -16.55
C ASN A 325 -0.59 -0.35 -15.65
N LEU A 326 0.38 -1.08 -16.19
CA LEU A 326 1.61 -1.44 -15.48
C LEU A 326 2.48 -0.20 -15.17
N GLU A 327 2.57 0.75 -16.11
CA GLU A 327 3.24 2.04 -15.88
C GLU A 327 2.53 2.89 -14.82
N PHE A 328 1.21 2.83 -14.77
CA PHE A 328 0.39 3.46 -13.73
C PHE A 328 0.69 2.87 -12.35
N SER A 329 0.66 1.55 -12.21
CA SER A 329 0.94 0.88 -10.92
C SER A 329 2.32 1.21 -10.36
N ASN A 330 3.30 1.39 -11.24
CA ASN A 330 4.67 1.74 -10.86
C ASN A 330 4.94 3.26 -10.84
N ALA A 331 3.98 4.08 -11.30
CA ALA A 331 4.16 5.50 -11.62
C ALA A 331 5.43 5.79 -12.45
N GLY A 332 5.85 4.87 -13.32
CA GLY A 332 7.14 4.94 -14.00
C GLY A 332 7.06 4.36 -15.41
N SER A 333 7.91 4.87 -16.31
CA SER A 333 8.04 4.29 -17.66
C SER A 333 8.67 2.91 -17.58
N LEU A 334 8.16 1.97 -18.39
CA LEU A 334 8.74 0.62 -18.48
C LEU A 334 10.22 0.64 -18.91
N SER A 335 10.66 1.69 -19.60
CA SER A 335 12.07 1.87 -19.98
C SER A 335 13.01 2.12 -18.79
N ASN A 336 12.46 2.51 -17.64
CA ASN A 336 13.22 2.85 -16.43
C ASN A 336 13.04 1.82 -15.31
N LEU A 337 12.05 0.93 -15.42
CA LEU A 337 11.84 -0.13 -14.44
C LEU A 337 12.86 -1.24 -14.62
N SER A 338 13.43 -1.72 -13.52
CA SER A 338 14.39 -2.84 -13.55
C SER A 338 13.67 -4.14 -13.91
N ALA A 339 14.13 -4.85 -14.93
CA ALA A 339 13.60 -6.18 -15.26
C ALA A 339 13.81 -7.20 -14.12
N ALA A 340 14.78 -6.97 -13.25
CA ALA A 340 15.10 -7.87 -12.14
C ALA A 340 14.23 -7.64 -10.90
N TYR A 341 13.93 -6.37 -10.58
CA TYR A 341 13.48 -5.97 -9.24
C TYR A 341 12.24 -5.06 -9.23
N TRP A 342 11.51 -4.91 -10.35
CA TRP A 342 10.32 -4.06 -10.37
C TRP A 342 9.17 -4.60 -9.51
N ASP A 343 9.10 -5.92 -9.33
CA ASP A 343 8.08 -6.71 -8.61
C ASP A 343 8.61 -7.26 -7.26
N GLN A 344 9.66 -6.66 -6.71
CA GLN A 344 10.33 -7.19 -5.50
C GLN A 344 9.47 -7.13 -4.23
N ASP A 345 8.45 -6.27 -4.22
CA ASP A 345 7.50 -6.10 -3.11
C ASP A 345 6.23 -6.94 -3.24
N ASP A 346 6.00 -7.62 -4.36
CA ASP A 346 4.85 -8.50 -4.57
C ASP A 346 4.62 -9.53 -3.44
N PRO A 347 5.67 -10.16 -2.85
CA PRO A 347 5.48 -11.10 -1.73
C PRO A 347 4.87 -10.46 -0.47
N TYR A 348 4.85 -9.13 -0.37
CA TYR A 348 4.33 -8.36 0.77
C TYR A 348 2.97 -7.71 0.47
N GLU A 349 2.29 -8.09 -0.62
CA GLU A 349 0.94 -7.61 -0.93
C GLU A 349 -0.03 -7.89 0.23
N MET A 350 -0.82 -6.87 0.57
CA MET A 350 -1.80 -6.96 1.64
C MET A 350 -3.11 -7.55 1.10
N GLY A 351 -3.65 -8.55 1.81
CA GLY A 351 -4.88 -9.21 1.40
C GLY A 351 -6.14 -8.34 1.56
N GLY A 352 -7.25 -8.86 1.02
CA GLY A 352 -8.56 -8.20 1.06
C GLY A 352 -8.75 -7.19 -0.06
N ASP A 353 -9.92 -6.56 -0.07
CA ASP A 353 -10.31 -5.69 -1.18
C ASP A 353 -9.56 -4.36 -1.24
N HIS A 354 -9.34 -3.88 -2.45
CA HIS A 354 -8.92 -2.49 -2.67
C HIS A 354 -10.12 -1.56 -2.49
N CYS A 355 -9.92 -0.50 -1.70
CA CYS A 355 -11.04 0.37 -1.30
C CYS A 355 -10.75 1.86 -1.55
N PHE A 356 -11.80 2.58 -1.93
CA PHE A 356 -11.88 4.03 -1.78
C PHE A 356 -12.45 4.40 -0.41
N LEU A 357 -12.07 5.57 0.09
CA LEU A 357 -12.51 6.09 1.37
C LEU A 357 -13.55 7.19 1.19
N ALA A 358 -14.73 7.03 1.80
CA ALA A 358 -15.81 8.00 1.70
C ALA A 358 -15.42 9.37 2.29
N GLY A 359 -15.55 10.44 1.47
CA GLY A 359 -15.17 11.80 1.83
C GLY A 359 -13.67 12.11 1.67
N GLY A 360 -12.92 11.22 1.02
CA GLY A 360 -11.52 11.40 0.63
C GLY A 360 -10.48 11.21 1.73
N ASN A 361 -9.27 10.84 1.34
CA ASN A 361 -8.20 10.43 2.25
C ASN A 361 -7.69 11.52 3.20
N TRP A 362 -8.02 12.78 2.97
CA TRP A 362 -7.79 13.89 3.90
C TRP A 362 -8.38 13.63 5.28
N ARG A 363 -9.44 12.82 5.40
CA ARG A 363 -10.00 12.44 6.72
C ARG A 363 -8.96 11.75 7.60
N LEU A 364 -8.12 10.88 7.03
CA LEU A 364 -7.01 10.24 7.73
C LEU A 364 -5.96 11.26 8.16
N ILE A 365 -5.58 12.16 7.25
CA ILE A 365 -4.59 13.22 7.51
C ILE A 365 -5.06 14.15 8.63
N ARG A 366 -6.32 14.60 8.56
CA ARG A 366 -6.92 15.47 9.57
C ARG A 366 -6.89 14.82 10.96
N ALA A 367 -7.22 13.53 11.03
CA ALA A 367 -7.19 12.79 12.29
C ALA A 367 -5.76 12.67 12.84
N LEU A 368 -4.78 12.35 11.98
CA LEU A 368 -3.38 12.25 12.36
C LEU A 368 -2.79 13.59 12.85
N CYS A 369 -3.27 14.72 12.32
CA CYS A 369 -2.83 16.05 12.77
C CYS A 369 -3.35 16.44 14.16
N LYS A 370 -4.40 15.79 14.69
CA LYS A 370 -5.02 16.17 15.96
C LYS A 370 -4.01 16.07 17.11
N GLY A 371 -3.69 17.21 17.72
CA GLY A 371 -2.74 17.32 18.83
C GLY A 371 -1.26 17.41 18.43
N VAL A 372 -0.91 17.34 17.14
CA VAL A 372 0.48 17.41 16.68
C VAL A 372 0.90 18.88 16.47
N PRO A 373 2.02 19.36 17.04
CA PRO A 373 2.54 20.70 16.80
C PRO A 373 3.15 20.83 15.39
N ILE A 374 2.37 21.35 14.43
CA ILE A 374 2.81 21.50 13.02
C ILE A 374 3.00 22.97 12.67
N PHE A 375 4.19 23.30 12.15
CA PHE A 375 4.52 24.61 11.60
C PHE A 375 4.51 24.56 10.07
N TYR A 376 3.49 25.18 9.48
CA TYR A 376 3.32 25.26 8.02
C TYR A 376 4.15 26.39 7.40
N GLY A 377 4.39 26.28 6.09
CA GLY A 377 5.19 27.24 5.33
C GLY A 377 6.66 27.30 5.75
N LYS A 378 7.16 26.21 6.35
CA LYS A 378 8.55 26.08 6.84
C LYS A 378 9.34 25.22 5.87
N ILE A 379 9.80 25.83 4.77
CA ILE A 379 10.69 25.16 3.83
C ILE A 379 12.07 25.05 4.49
N VAL A 380 12.52 23.81 4.71
CA VAL A 380 13.85 23.51 5.25
C VAL A 380 14.88 23.61 4.13
N HIS A 381 15.99 24.30 4.40
CA HIS A 381 17.09 24.51 3.46
C HIS A 381 18.42 23.90 3.94
N ALA A 382 18.61 23.74 5.25
CA ALA A 382 19.82 23.11 5.79
C ALA A 382 19.51 22.32 7.07
N ILE A 383 20.22 21.23 7.25
CA ILE A 383 20.19 20.36 8.42
C ILE A 383 21.63 20.17 8.88
N ARG A 384 22.00 20.80 9.99
CA ARG A 384 23.23 20.51 10.72
C ARG A 384 22.97 19.43 11.75
N TYR A 385 23.83 18.43 11.86
CA TYR A 385 23.69 17.36 12.84
C TYR A 385 25.05 16.89 13.38
N GLY A 386 25.09 16.51 14.66
CA GLY A 386 26.31 16.06 15.32
C GLY A 386 26.04 15.47 16.71
N GLU A 387 27.09 15.33 17.52
CA GLU A 387 26.99 14.77 18.87
C GLU A 387 26.19 15.66 19.85
N GLU A 388 26.13 16.97 19.59
CA GLU A 388 25.39 17.95 20.40
C GLU A 388 23.93 18.16 19.94
N GLY A 389 23.43 17.34 19.02
CA GLY A 389 22.07 17.40 18.51
C GLY A 389 21.97 17.91 17.07
N VAL A 390 20.87 18.59 16.76
CA VAL A 390 20.51 19.01 15.40
C VAL A 390 20.08 20.47 15.34
N GLU A 391 20.41 21.11 14.23
CA GLU A 391 19.95 22.45 13.89
C GLU A 391 19.36 22.47 12.47
N VAL A 392 18.08 22.81 12.38
CA VAL A 392 17.31 22.82 11.13
C VAL A 392 17.00 24.26 10.75
N THR A 393 17.53 24.68 9.60
CA THR A 393 17.37 26.05 9.10
C THR A 393 16.30 26.10 8.01
N THR A 394 15.37 27.04 8.18
CA THR A 394 14.36 27.45 7.20
C THR A 394 14.67 28.87 6.70
N GLU A 395 13.90 29.41 5.77
CA GLU A 395 14.15 30.74 5.18
C GLU A 395 14.35 31.86 6.21
N ASN A 396 13.58 31.87 7.30
CA ASN A 396 13.57 32.98 8.27
C ASN A 396 13.81 32.54 9.72
N GLN A 397 13.99 31.24 9.97
CA GLN A 397 14.02 30.68 11.33
C GLN A 397 14.91 29.45 11.39
N THR A 398 15.54 29.29 12.54
CA THR A 398 16.34 28.13 12.90
C THR A 398 15.69 27.41 14.09
N PHE A 399 15.63 26.09 14.01
CA PHE A 399 15.06 25.23 15.04
C PHE A 399 16.16 24.29 15.55
N GLN A 400 16.23 24.10 16.86
CA GLN A 400 17.19 23.20 17.50
C GLN A 400 16.45 22.09 18.25
N ALA A 401 17.02 20.89 18.22
CA ALA A 401 16.53 19.73 18.94
C ALA A 401 17.65 18.71 19.14
N ASP A 402 17.36 17.62 19.82
CA ASP A 402 18.29 16.51 20.01
C ASP A 402 18.34 15.61 18.76
N ILE A 403 17.19 15.42 18.09
CA ILE A 403 17.03 14.49 16.98
C ILE A 403 16.28 15.16 15.81
N VAL A 404 16.66 14.84 14.57
CA VAL A 404 15.91 15.16 13.36
C VAL A 404 15.41 13.88 12.67
N LEU A 405 14.13 13.86 12.32
CA LEU A 405 13.55 12.82 11.45
C LEU A 405 13.18 13.44 10.09
N CYS A 406 13.95 13.12 9.06
CA CYS A 406 13.75 13.64 7.71
C CYS A 406 12.79 12.75 6.89
N THR A 407 11.58 13.22 6.61
CA THR A 407 10.56 12.47 5.83
C THR A 407 10.27 13.11 4.46
N VAL A 408 11.18 13.95 3.97
CA VAL A 408 11.01 14.60 2.66
C VAL A 408 10.95 13.56 1.54
N PRO A 409 10.16 13.79 0.48
CA PRO A 409 10.11 12.87 -0.66
C PRO A 409 11.50 12.67 -1.30
N LEU A 410 11.77 11.48 -1.83
CA LEU A 410 13.01 11.18 -2.55
C LEU A 410 13.29 12.19 -3.67
N GLY A 411 12.27 12.65 -4.39
CA GLY A 411 12.42 13.70 -5.41
C GLY A 411 12.94 15.05 -4.87
N VAL A 412 12.75 15.36 -3.58
CA VAL A 412 13.35 16.54 -2.93
C VAL A 412 14.84 16.29 -2.66
N LEU A 413 15.20 15.11 -2.13
CA LEU A 413 16.59 14.73 -1.90
C LEU A 413 17.40 14.72 -3.20
N LYS A 414 16.84 14.18 -4.28
CA LYS A 414 17.46 14.16 -5.62
C LYS A 414 17.71 15.57 -6.20
N LYS A 415 16.89 16.56 -5.84
CA LYS A 415 17.08 17.95 -6.26
C LYS A 415 18.14 18.68 -5.44
N GLN A 416 18.65 18.07 -4.36
CA GLN A 416 19.68 18.64 -3.48
C GLN A 416 19.31 20.05 -2.96
N THR A 417 18.03 20.29 -2.69
CA THR A 417 17.55 21.60 -2.18
C THR A 417 17.75 21.78 -0.67
N ILE A 418 18.20 20.73 0.02
CA ILE A 418 18.49 20.72 1.45
C ILE A 418 19.98 20.40 1.61
N SER A 419 20.73 21.32 2.22
CA SER A 419 22.12 21.08 2.62
C SER A 419 22.16 20.20 3.87
N PHE A 420 23.06 19.21 3.89
CA PHE A 420 23.33 18.36 5.06
C PHE A 420 24.75 18.65 5.53
N GLU A 421 24.91 18.95 6.82
CA GLU A 421 26.18 19.34 7.43
C GLU A 421 26.40 18.52 8.72
N PRO A 422 27.32 17.53 8.74
CA PRO A 422 28.17 17.09 7.65
C PRO A 422 27.37 16.46 6.49
N GLU A 423 28.02 16.27 5.35
CA GLU A 423 27.36 15.67 4.19
C GLU A 423 26.88 14.24 4.51
N LEU A 424 25.79 13.83 3.84
CA LEU A 424 25.29 12.47 3.96
C LEU A 424 26.35 11.47 3.50
N PRO A 425 26.47 10.29 4.15
CA PRO A 425 27.44 9.28 3.75
C PRO A 425 27.29 8.86 2.27
N GLU A 426 28.40 8.58 1.59
CA GLU A 426 28.42 8.22 0.17
C GLU A 426 27.43 7.09 -0.19
N ARG A 427 27.31 6.08 0.68
CA ARG A 427 26.35 4.98 0.50
C ARG A 427 24.90 5.49 0.41
N LYS A 428 24.54 6.52 1.17
CA LYS A 428 23.22 7.14 1.16
C LYS A 428 23.01 7.99 -0.09
N LEU A 429 24.00 8.79 -0.47
CA LEU A 429 23.96 9.60 -1.70
C LEU A 429 23.81 8.71 -2.95
N ALA A 430 24.59 7.64 -3.04
CA ALA A 430 24.52 6.70 -4.15
C ALA A 430 23.17 5.95 -4.19
N ALA A 431 22.54 5.69 -3.04
CA ALA A 431 21.18 5.14 -3.00
C ALA A 431 20.13 6.15 -3.48
N ILE A 432 20.23 7.41 -3.05
CA ILE A 432 19.36 8.51 -3.54
C ILE A 432 19.48 8.65 -5.05
N GLU A 433 20.68 8.55 -5.60
CA GLU A 433 20.93 8.63 -7.04
C GLU A 433 20.30 7.46 -7.81
N ARG A 434 20.54 6.21 -7.38
CA ARG A 434 20.08 5.01 -8.09
C ARG A 434 18.58 4.77 -8.04
N LEU A 435 17.91 5.10 -6.93
CA LEU A 435 16.47 4.83 -6.80
C LEU A 435 15.66 5.67 -7.79
N GLY A 436 14.67 5.05 -8.45
CA GLY A 436 13.73 5.75 -9.31
C GLY A 436 12.74 6.61 -8.50
N PHE A 437 12.27 7.72 -9.07
CA PHE A 437 11.18 8.51 -8.51
C PHE A 437 10.18 8.85 -9.61
N GLY A 438 9.04 8.17 -9.56
CA GLY A 438 8.03 8.18 -10.60
C GLY A 438 7.22 9.48 -10.72
N LEU A 439 6.37 9.52 -11.76
CA LEU A 439 5.41 10.57 -12.05
C LEU A 439 4.09 9.95 -12.50
N LEU A 440 3.00 10.41 -11.92
CA LEU A 440 1.64 10.07 -12.29
C LEU A 440 0.77 11.31 -12.10
N ASN A 441 -0.10 11.59 -13.06
CA ASN A 441 -1.00 12.73 -13.01
C ASN A 441 -2.47 12.33 -13.08
N LYS A 442 -3.32 13.24 -12.58
CA LYS A 442 -4.77 13.06 -12.46
C LYS A 442 -5.48 14.30 -13.00
N VAL A 443 -6.52 14.09 -13.80
CA VAL A 443 -7.47 15.14 -14.18
C VAL A 443 -8.81 14.84 -13.52
N ALA A 444 -9.15 15.60 -12.48
CA ALA A 444 -10.41 15.49 -11.76
C ALA A 444 -11.48 16.40 -12.39
N MET A 445 -12.66 15.85 -12.63
CA MET A 445 -13.79 16.53 -13.25
C MET A 445 -15.06 16.28 -12.44
N VAL A 446 -15.74 17.36 -12.06
CA VAL A 446 -17.05 17.31 -11.37
C VAL A 446 -18.14 17.59 -12.39
N PHE A 447 -19.13 16.71 -12.49
CA PHE A 447 -20.22 16.79 -13.45
C PHE A 447 -21.57 17.11 -12.78
N PRO A 448 -22.55 17.67 -13.52
CA PRO A 448 -23.88 17.92 -12.97
C PRO A 448 -24.68 16.65 -12.66
N HIS A 449 -24.42 15.55 -13.36
CA HIS A 449 -25.08 14.25 -13.17
C HIS A 449 -24.13 13.11 -13.56
N ASN A 450 -24.40 11.90 -13.07
CA ASN A 450 -23.67 10.69 -13.44
C ASN A 450 -24.22 10.14 -14.78
N PHE A 451 -23.44 10.27 -15.86
CA PHE A 451 -23.82 9.76 -17.19
C PHE A 451 -23.15 8.43 -17.55
N TRP A 452 -22.22 7.93 -16.72
CA TRP A 452 -21.48 6.69 -16.95
C TRP A 452 -22.08 5.47 -16.22
N GLY A 453 -23.06 5.69 -15.34
CA GLY A 453 -23.77 4.64 -14.61
C GLY A 453 -23.28 4.44 -13.17
N GLU A 454 -24.10 3.81 -12.34
CA GLU A 454 -23.86 3.65 -10.89
C GLU A 454 -23.03 2.39 -10.55
N ASP A 455 -22.92 1.47 -11.50
CA ASP A 455 -22.22 0.19 -11.33
C ASP A 455 -20.75 0.23 -11.77
N LEU A 456 -20.29 1.37 -12.30
CA LEU A 456 -18.91 1.55 -12.77
C LEU A 456 -18.08 2.38 -11.80
N ASP A 457 -17.05 1.75 -11.23
CA ASP A 457 -15.98 2.41 -10.48
C ASP A 457 -14.77 2.73 -11.36
N THR A 458 -14.56 1.94 -12.41
CA THR A 458 -13.45 2.11 -13.35
C THR A 458 -13.87 1.82 -14.78
N PHE A 459 -13.23 2.46 -15.75
CA PHE A 459 -13.28 2.06 -17.17
C PHE A 459 -12.03 2.55 -17.90
N GLY A 460 -11.62 1.80 -18.92
CA GLY A 460 -10.41 2.09 -19.70
C GLY A 460 -10.72 2.61 -21.09
N SER A 461 -9.77 3.34 -21.67
CA SER A 461 -9.87 3.86 -23.03
C SER A 461 -8.54 3.62 -23.76
N LEU A 462 -8.62 2.91 -24.88
CA LEU A 462 -7.49 2.57 -25.72
C LEU A 462 -6.97 3.80 -26.49
N ARG A 463 -5.70 3.75 -26.87
CA ARG A 463 -5.03 4.84 -27.61
C ARG A 463 -4.48 4.34 -28.92
N GLU A 464 -4.57 5.19 -29.94
CA GLU A 464 -4.08 4.85 -31.28
C GLU A 464 -2.56 4.70 -31.32
N SER A 465 -1.85 5.48 -30.51
CA SER A 465 -0.39 5.55 -30.49
C SER A 465 0.17 4.96 -29.20
N SER A 466 1.13 4.03 -29.33
CA SER A 466 1.86 3.47 -28.18
C SER A 466 2.59 4.54 -27.35
N ARG A 467 2.99 5.66 -27.95
CA ARG A 467 3.66 6.76 -27.23
C ARG A 467 2.72 7.50 -26.28
N GLN A 468 1.42 7.47 -26.57
CA GLN A 468 0.37 8.11 -25.78
C GLN A 468 -0.46 7.09 -25.00
N ARG A 469 -0.01 5.83 -24.89
CA ARG A 469 -0.77 4.75 -24.25
C ARG A 469 -1.26 5.07 -22.84
N GLY A 470 -0.51 5.88 -22.10
CA GLY A 470 -0.85 6.30 -20.74
C GLY A 470 -1.67 7.58 -20.65
N GLU A 471 -2.03 8.23 -21.75
CA GLU A 471 -2.79 9.49 -21.74
C GLU A 471 -4.29 9.23 -21.50
N PHE A 472 -4.83 9.64 -20.35
CA PHE A 472 -6.26 9.45 -19.98
C PHE A 472 -6.76 8.01 -20.15
N PHE A 473 -5.87 7.03 -20.00
CA PHE A 473 -6.12 5.65 -20.41
C PHE A 473 -7.08 4.89 -19.45
N LEU A 474 -7.18 5.35 -18.21
CA LEU A 474 -8.02 4.77 -17.16
C LEU A 474 -8.75 5.89 -16.43
N PHE A 475 -10.04 5.68 -16.18
CA PHE A 475 -10.91 6.59 -15.46
C PHE A 475 -11.37 5.94 -14.17
N TYR A 476 -11.30 6.69 -13.08
CA TYR A 476 -11.95 6.34 -11.83
C TYR A 476 -13.21 7.17 -11.60
N SER A 477 -14.26 6.48 -11.19
CA SER A 477 -15.56 7.04 -10.84
C SER A 477 -15.65 7.13 -9.33
N TYR A 478 -15.76 8.36 -8.81
CA TYR A 478 -15.81 8.63 -7.37
C TYR A 478 -17.23 8.95 -6.91
N HIS A 479 -18.25 8.67 -7.73
CA HIS A 479 -19.63 9.08 -7.43
C HIS A 479 -20.16 8.47 -6.11
N THR A 480 -19.70 7.27 -5.73
CA THR A 480 -20.10 6.59 -4.49
C THR A 480 -19.44 7.17 -3.24
N VAL A 481 -18.27 7.80 -3.37
CA VAL A 481 -17.43 8.18 -2.21
C VAL A 481 -17.17 9.69 -2.08
N SER A 482 -17.25 10.45 -3.16
CA SER A 482 -16.90 11.87 -3.16
C SER A 482 -18.03 12.79 -2.73
N GLY A 483 -19.28 12.33 -2.81
CA GLY A 483 -20.48 13.13 -2.54
C GLY A 483 -21.03 13.89 -3.76
N ALA A 484 -20.43 13.75 -4.95
CA ALA A 484 -20.96 14.29 -6.21
C ALA A 484 -20.52 13.42 -7.41
N PRO A 485 -21.11 13.60 -8.61
CA PRO A 485 -20.66 12.90 -9.82
C PRO A 485 -19.25 13.36 -10.23
N VAL A 486 -18.24 12.52 -9.97
CA VAL A 486 -16.84 12.83 -10.26
C VAL A 486 -16.19 11.71 -11.07
N LEU A 487 -15.48 12.10 -12.13
CA LEU A 487 -14.50 11.26 -12.81
C LEU A 487 -13.09 11.80 -12.60
N VAL A 488 -12.14 10.89 -12.44
CA VAL A 488 -10.71 11.17 -12.41
C VAL A 488 -10.04 10.40 -13.54
N ALA A 489 -9.51 11.11 -14.53
CA ALA A 489 -8.75 10.51 -15.62
C ALA A 489 -7.26 10.42 -15.23
N LEU A 490 -6.65 9.27 -15.49
CA LEU A 490 -5.26 8.98 -15.13
C LEU A 490 -4.32 9.20 -16.30
N VAL A 491 -3.16 9.78 -16.01
CA VAL A 491 -2.08 9.99 -16.98
C VAL A 491 -0.79 9.37 -16.47
N ALA A 492 -0.30 8.32 -17.14
CA ALA A 492 0.82 7.48 -16.70
C ALA A 492 1.92 7.36 -17.77
N GLY A 493 3.06 6.75 -17.39
CA GLY A 493 4.18 6.48 -18.29
C GLY A 493 4.80 7.76 -18.86
N GLU A 494 5.25 7.69 -20.12
CA GLU A 494 5.83 8.84 -20.84
C GLU A 494 4.82 9.98 -21.04
N ALA A 495 3.54 9.66 -21.19
CA ALA A 495 2.47 10.65 -21.37
C ALA A 495 2.36 11.58 -20.15
N ALA A 496 2.67 11.10 -18.94
CA ALA A 496 2.64 11.93 -17.73
C ALA A 496 3.66 13.08 -17.76
N GLN A 497 4.82 12.88 -18.42
CA GLN A 497 5.86 13.90 -18.56
C GLN A 497 5.46 14.96 -19.59
N MET A 498 4.86 14.54 -20.70
CA MET A 498 4.33 15.47 -21.71
C MET A 498 3.18 16.30 -21.15
N PHE A 499 2.32 15.66 -20.35
CA PHE A 499 1.16 16.29 -19.73
C PHE A 499 1.53 17.47 -18.82
N GLU A 500 2.64 17.41 -18.07
CA GLU A 500 3.12 18.53 -17.22
C GLU A 500 3.43 19.81 -18.02
N ASN A 501 3.68 19.68 -19.32
CA ASN A 501 3.96 20.81 -20.21
C ASN A 501 2.74 21.23 -21.04
N THR A 502 1.59 20.58 -20.85
CA THR A 502 0.35 20.84 -21.59
C THR A 502 -0.57 21.76 -20.79
N SER A 503 -1.30 22.66 -21.46
CA SER A 503 -2.25 23.54 -20.76
C SER A 503 -3.37 22.73 -20.10
N PRO A 504 -3.78 23.04 -18.85
CA PRO A 504 -4.92 22.38 -18.21
C PRO A 504 -6.22 22.46 -19.03
N ILE A 505 -6.41 23.55 -19.79
CA ILE A 505 -7.59 23.74 -20.64
C ILE A 505 -7.56 22.78 -21.83
N GLU A 506 -6.41 22.63 -22.48
CA GLU A 506 -6.23 21.69 -23.61
C GLU A 506 -6.43 20.25 -23.14
N SER A 507 -5.80 19.88 -22.02
CA SER A 507 -6.00 18.57 -21.37
C SER A 507 -7.47 18.30 -21.04
N LEU A 508 -8.18 19.31 -20.51
CA LEU A 508 -9.61 19.19 -20.21
C LEU A 508 -10.45 19.00 -21.49
N HIS A 509 -10.14 19.74 -22.56
CA HIS A 509 -10.83 19.56 -23.84
C HIS A 509 -10.60 18.16 -24.43
N HIS A 510 -9.37 17.65 -24.36
CA HIS A 510 -9.04 16.32 -24.85
C HIS A 510 -9.78 15.22 -24.08
N VAL A 511 -9.74 15.25 -22.74
CA VAL A 511 -10.44 14.25 -21.93
C VAL A 511 -11.95 14.31 -22.10
N LEU A 512 -12.54 15.50 -22.24
CA LEU A 512 -13.98 15.65 -22.52
C LEU A 512 -14.35 15.14 -23.91
N SER A 513 -13.45 15.26 -24.90
CA SER A 513 -13.67 14.69 -26.24
C SER A 513 -13.72 13.16 -26.19
N ILE A 514 -12.83 12.53 -25.42
CA ILE A 514 -12.83 11.08 -25.20
C ILE A 514 -14.15 10.65 -24.55
N LEU A 515 -14.55 11.32 -23.47
CA LEU A 515 -15.79 10.99 -22.75
C LEU A 515 -17.04 11.14 -23.63
N ARG A 516 -17.09 12.17 -24.50
CA ARG A 516 -18.17 12.31 -25.48
C ARG A 516 -18.18 11.16 -26.47
N GLY A 517 -17.03 10.75 -27.02
CA GLY A 517 -16.97 9.60 -27.94
C GLY A 517 -17.52 8.32 -27.31
N THR A 518 -17.28 8.11 -26.01
CA THR A 518 -17.70 6.90 -25.29
C THR A 518 -19.17 6.89 -24.86
N PHE A 519 -19.72 8.02 -24.42
CA PHE A 519 -21.04 8.09 -23.76
C PHE A 519 -22.09 8.96 -24.47
N SER A 520 -21.83 9.42 -25.71
CA SER A 520 -22.81 10.21 -26.49
C SER A 520 -23.83 9.36 -27.22
#